data_AF-A0AAD3P7H8-F1
#
_entry.id   AF-A0AAD3P7H8-F1
#
_cell.length_a   1.000
_cell.length_b   1.000
_cell.length_c   1.000
_cell.angle_alpha   90.00
_cell.angle_beta   90.00
_cell.angle_gamma   90.00
#
_symmetry.space_group_name_H-M   'P 1'
#
loop_
_entity.id
_entity.type
_entity.pdbx_description
1 polymer ?
#
loop_
_entity_poly.entity_id
_entity_poly.type
_entity_poly.pdbx_seq_one_letter_code
_entity_poly.pdbx_strand_id
1 'polypeptide(L)'
;MAYLQASHIIVIQRRLFTGSKHGFRIATERFNDKQQNRRERNWKIPGRYNSKQSRVASATAQRCRSTTKSSTTHRDSGAIDDFEMSRGSSGDVDGEIRCLVSAHGWKVRRMVEEDREIRKVSQIQAEAFHVKTSLFNDLFFQFFQAEVLSGLLYRLRNSPPDRYACLVAEAATGDSSPDSRPPELVGVVDVTVLREKGVLEHLQGAEEYLYVSGIAVSHNYRRRKIATVLLKACERISILWGYKYLVLRAYEDDLGARALYMNAGFQVVSGDPFWVAWCYSQLWARRRWKNEMGKNLENAVIAFLAPLPSILFYVSFISHYNNPHHSLYPLYSWCYHHPLLLANAFFFFNVNLLFWLIGLVQSSHWMIDPYWTAIPVLLVHYYAAHPLLSSSYNIWRSRVAMILTWVWSIRLSHNYFRREHWQWGAREDWRFTDMRHQYGNNWWWVSFFAIYVSQEVFLIGVTLPLYIIHSVDRPWSMWDFAAIFVCLSGIIIAYYADTQLHEFVTKNCELKERGMPTVPTLEKGLWRYSRHPNYFGEQLWWWGLVIFSWSLGHGWTFVGALINSMCLAYVTFLVEDRMLKQSHRAEAYRQYQKTTSAWIPWFKSSPGAKDKSH
;
A
#
# COMPACT_ATOMS: atom_id res chain seq x y z
N MET A 1 -3.22 3.09 4.49
CA MET A 1 -2.59 2.03 5.30
C MET A 1 -3.69 1.20 5.96
N ALA A 2 -3.58 -0.13 5.94
CA ALA A 2 -4.38 -1.07 6.73
C ALA A 2 -3.58 -2.40 6.80
N TYR A 3 -3.92 -3.30 7.72
CA TYR A 3 -3.25 -4.60 7.95
C TYR A 3 -1.76 -4.51 8.35
N LEU A 4 -1.55 -4.06 9.60
CA LEU A 4 -0.40 -4.47 10.41
C LEU A 4 -0.88 -5.10 11.72
N GLN A 5 -1.72 -6.13 11.60
CA GLN A 5 -1.82 -7.20 12.60
C GLN A 5 -1.19 -8.44 11.98
N ALA A 6 -0.28 -9.09 12.71
CA ALA A 6 0.23 -10.40 12.35
C ALA A 6 -0.79 -11.45 12.81
N SER A 7 -1.90 -11.56 12.06
CA SER A 7 -2.96 -12.55 12.30
C SER A 7 -2.36 -13.97 12.25
N HIS A 8 -2.35 -14.68 13.37
CA HIS A 8 -1.77 -16.02 13.43
C HIS A 8 -2.47 -16.97 12.45
N ILE A 9 -1.72 -17.92 11.88
CA ILE A 9 -2.28 -18.97 11.03
C ILE A 9 -2.45 -20.22 11.89
N ILE A 10 -3.65 -20.80 11.79
CA ILE A 10 -4.02 -22.05 12.46
C ILE A 10 -4.15 -23.18 11.43
N VAL A 11 -3.52 -24.30 11.76
CA VAL A 11 -3.62 -25.58 11.03
C VAL A 11 -4.81 -26.34 11.59
N ILE A 12 -5.78 -26.63 10.71
CA ILE A 12 -7.04 -27.28 11.07
C ILE A 12 -7.15 -28.59 10.27
N GLN A 13 -7.32 -29.72 10.95
CA GLN A 13 -7.46 -31.05 10.32
C GLN A 13 -8.90 -31.56 10.38
N ARG A 14 -9.23 -32.50 9.50
CA ARG A 14 -10.32 -33.46 9.71
C ARG A 14 -9.85 -34.87 9.36
N ARG A 15 -9.92 -35.76 10.35
CA ARG A 15 -9.69 -37.20 10.19
C ARG A 15 -10.98 -37.87 9.73
N LEU A 16 -10.94 -38.63 8.63
CA LEU A 16 -12.13 -39.29 8.09
C LEU A 16 -12.39 -40.69 8.65
N PHE A 17 -11.42 -41.29 9.36
CA PHE A 17 -11.49 -42.70 9.76
C PHE A 17 -11.22 -42.94 11.25
N THR A 18 -12.23 -43.49 11.93
CA THR A 18 -12.18 -44.01 13.31
C THR A 18 -12.50 -45.50 13.35
N GLY A 19 -11.54 -46.32 12.93
CA GLY A 19 -11.45 -47.74 13.31
C GLY A 19 -12.31 -48.76 12.55
N SER A 20 -11.75 -49.38 11.51
CA SER A 20 -11.68 -50.84 11.40
C SER A 20 -10.75 -51.25 10.25
N LYS A 21 -10.18 -52.47 10.31
CA LYS A 21 -9.44 -53.08 9.19
C LYS A 21 -10.43 -53.76 8.24
N HIS A 22 -10.68 -53.19 7.06
CA HIS A 22 -11.10 -53.94 5.87
C HIS A 22 -10.49 -53.28 4.63
N GLY A 23 -9.81 -54.06 3.79
CA GLY A 23 -9.00 -53.54 2.70
C GLY A 23 -9.77 -53.42 1.39
N PHE A 24 -9.85 -52.21 0.83
CA PHE A 24 -10.24 -52.00 -0.57
C PHE A 24 -9.01 -51.71 -1.42
N ARG A 25 -8.52 -52.73 -2.14
CA ARG A 25 -7.67 -52.52 -3.32
C ARG A 25 -8.58 -52.03 -4.46
N ILE A 26 -8.52 -50.75 -4.79
CA ILE A 26 -9.13 -50.20 -6.01
C ILE A 26 -8.04 -50.19 -7.08
N ALA A 27 -8.31 -50.80 -8.24
CA ALA A 27 -7.33 -50.95 -9.30
C ALA A 27 -7.05 -49.61 -10.01
N THR A 28 -5.78 -49.21 -10.08
CA THR A 28 -5.30 -47.97 -10.71
C THR A 28 -5.03 -48.11 -12.22
N GLU A 29 -5.27 -49.28 -12.80
CA GLU A 29 -4.95 -49.61 -14.19
C GLU A 29 -6.16 -49.38 -15.13
N ARG A 30 -6.21 -48.20 -15.76
CA ARG A 30 -6.87 -47.85 -17.05
C ARG A 30 -7.06 -46.33 -17.27
N PHE A 31 -6.74 -45.48 -16.29
CA PHE A 31 -7.07 -44.05 -16.35
C PHE A 31 -6.08 -43.18 -17.16
N ASN A 32 -4.79 -43.53 -17.19
CA ASN A 32 -3.74 -42.67 -17.77
C ASN A 32 -3.78 -42.55 -19.30
N ASP A 33 -3.87 -43.68 -20.01
CA ASP A 33 -3.60 -43.74 -21.46
C ASP A 33 -4.49 -42.84 -22.31
N LYS A 34 -5.73 -42.58 -21.85
CA LYS A 34 -6.71 -41.75 -22.57
C LYS A 34 -6.54 -40.24 -22.37
N GLN A 35 -5.99 -39.77 -21.24
CA GLN A 35 -5.70 -38.34 -21.08
C GLN A 35 -4.38 -37.95 -21.75
N GLN A 36 -3.35 -38.79 -21.64
CA GLN A 36 -2.04 -38.51 -22.24
C GLN A 36 -2.14 -38.41 -23.78
N ASN A 37 -2.86 -39.33 -24.42
CA ASN A 37 -3.20 -39.30 -25.87
C ASN A 37 -4.06 -38.10 -26.33
N ARG A 38 -4.58 -37.28 -25.40
CA ARG A 38 -5.35 -36.06 -25.71
C ARG A 38 -4.49 -34.79 -25.58
N ARG A 39 -3.53 -34.78 -24.63
CA ARG A 39 -2.60 -33.64 -24.41
C ARG A 39 -1.68 -33.39 -25.61
N GLU A 40 -1.24 -34.42 -26.33
CA GLU A 40 -0.34 -34.27 -27.49
C GLU A 40 -1.00 -33.74 -28.77
N ARG A 41 -2.33 -33.88 -28.92
CA ARG A 41 -3.04 -33.51 -30.16
C ARG A 41 -3.48 -32.04 -30.25
N ASN A 42 -3.66 -31.36 -29.12
CA ASN A 42 -4.31 -30.04 -29.08
C ASN A 42 -3.36 -28.84 -29.20
N TRP A 43 -2.04 -29.02 -29.37
CA TRP A 43 -1.09 -27.90 -29.40
C TRP A 43 -0.17 -27.84 -30.63
N LYS A 44 -0.76 -27.74 -31.82
CA LYS A 44 -0.08 -27.22 -33.02
C LYS A 44 -0.45 -25.75 -33.21
N ILE A 45 0.55 -24.86 -33.11
CA ILE A 45 0.40 -23.42 -33.25
C ILE A 45 0.26 -23.07 -34.76
N PRO A 46 -0.84 -22.43 -35.20
CA PRO A 46 -0.94 -21.88 -36.56
C PRO A 46 -0.18 -20.54 -36.65
N GLY A 47 0.54 -20.33 -37.75
CA GLY A 47 1.21 -19.05 -38.02
C GLY A 47 0.24 -17.92 -38.41
N ARG A 48 0.75 -16.68 -38.39
CA ARG A 48 0.05 -15.47 -38.90
C ARG A 48 -0.41 -15.66 -40.35
N TYR A 49 -1.59 -15.13 -40.71
CA TYR A 49 -1.70 -14.04 -41.69
C TYR A 49 -3.06 -13.29 -41.60
N ASN A 50 -3.17 -12.15 -42.28
CA ASN A 50 -4.33 -11.24 -42.24
C ASN A 50 -5.50 -11.69 -43.14
N SER A 51 -6.74 -11.28 -42.82
CA SER A 51 -7.49 -10.30 -43.65
C SER A 51 -8.89 -9.97 -43.06
N LYS A 52 -9.69 -9.19 -43.80
CA LYS A 52 -10.82 -8.35 -43.33
C LYS A 52 -12.20 -9.03 -43.48
N GLN A 53 -13.23 -8.31 -43.01
CA GLN A 53 -14.67 -8.40 -43.36
C GLN A 53 -15.45 -9.60 -42.80
N SER A 54 -16.80 -9.59 -42.76
CA SER A 54 -17.78 -8.53 -42.36
C SER A 54 -19.21 -9.09 -42.48
N ARG A 55 -20.16 -8.60 -41.68
CA ARG A 55 -21.63 -8.87 -41.82
C ARG A 55 -22.03 -10.34 -41.56
N VAL A 56 -23.28 -10.70 -41.28
CA VAL A 56 -24.46 -9.97 -40.73
C VAL A 56 -25.26 -11.00 -39.91
N ALA A 57 -25.99 -10.55 -38.88
CA ALA A 57 -26.90 -11.43 -38.13
C ALA A 57 -28.32 -11.39 -38.73
N SER A 58 -28.98 -12.54 -38.80
CA SER A 58 -30.42 -12.67 -39.03
C SER A 58 -31.01 -13.65 -38.02
N ALA A 59 -32.24 -13.40 -37.58
CA ALA A 59 -32.91 -14.12 -36.50
C ALA A 59 -34.12 -14.91 -37.02
N THR A 60 -34.93 -15.45 -36.09
CA THR A 60 -36.23 -16.16 -36.20
C THR A 60 -36.10 -17.63 -35.76
N ALA A 61 -36.97 -18.25 -34.95
CA ALA A 61 -37.83 -17.89 -33.78
C ALA A 61 -39.01 -18.90 -33.73
N GLN A 62 -39.56 -19.14 -32.52
CA GLN A 62 -40.75 -19.98 -32.26
C GLN A 62 -40.53 -21.50 -32.51
N ARG A 63 -41.33 -22.43 -31.97
CA ARG A 63 -42.65 -22.32 -31.30
C ARG A 63 -42.86 -23.39 -30.21
N CYS A 64 -43.73 -23.12 -29.24
CA CYS A 64 -44.04 -24.01 -28.11
C CYS A 64 -45.29 -24.89 -28.34
N ARG A 65 -45.36 -26.04 -27.63
CA ARG A 65 -46.54 -26.63 -26.91
C ARG A 65 -46.06 -27.93 -26.20
N SER A 66 -46.24 -28.13 -24.89
CA SER A 66 -47.45 -28.56 -24.14
C SER A 66 -47.82 -30.05 -24.40
N THR A 67 -48.44 -30.82 -23.48
CA THR A 67 -49.37 -30.45 -22.39
C THR A 67 -49.58 -31.60 -21.37
N THR A 68 -49.79 -31.28 -20.07
CA THR A 68 -50.57 -32.08 -19.06
C THR A 68 -50.06 -33.49 -18.62
N LYS A 69 -50.48 -34.11 -17.49
CA LYS A 69 -51.56 -33.82 -16.50
C LYS A 69 -51.26 -34.40 -15.07
N SER A 70 -52.06 -33.96 -14.09
CA SER A 70 -52.51 -34.59 -12.81
C SER A 70 -52.14 -36.07 -12.50
N SER A 71 -51.99 -36.53 -11.25
CA SER A 71 -52.01 -35.95 -9.88
C SER A 71 -51.51 -37.06 -8.88
N THR A 72 -51.68 -37.11 -7.54
CA THR A 72 -52.59 -36.50 -6.54
C THR A 72 -51.97 -36.53 -5.12
N THR A 73 -52.74 -36.14 -4.09
CA THR A 73 -52.38 -35.99 -2.66
C THR A 73 -52.34 -37.28 -1.83
N HIS A 74 -51.47 -37.32 -0.81
CA HIS A 74 -51.80 -37.75 0.56
C HIS A 74 -50.92 -37.00 1.59
N ARG A 75 -51.18 -37.13 2.89
CA ARG A 75 -50.63 -36.27 3.97
C ARG A 75 -49.95 -37.05 5.10
N ASP A 76 -49.06 -36.33 5.79
CA ASP A 76 -48.63 -36.44 7.20
C ASP A 76 -48.09 -37.79 7.73
N SER A 77 -46.76 -37.89 7.83
CA SER A 77 -46.06 -38.05 9.13
C SER A 77 -44.54 -37.86 8.96
N GLY A 78 -43.83 -37.51 10.04
CA GLY A 78 -42.41 -37.13 9.98
C GLY A 78 -41.47 -38.34 9.87
N ALA A 79 -40.51 -38.27 8.96
CA ALA A 79 -39.45 -39.26 8.77
C ALA A 79 -38.06 -38.60 8.77
N ILE A 80 -37.04 -39.43 8.98
CA ILE A 80 -35.62 -39.06 8.99
C ILE A 80 -35.16 -38.76 7.54
N ASP A 81 -34.25 -37.78 7.36
CA ASP A 81 -33.60 -37.51 6.05
C ASP A 81 -32.68 -38.68 5.65
N ASP A 82 -33.25 -39.72 5.02
CA ASP A 82 -32.50 -40.81 4.42
C ASP A 82 -31.72 -40.32 3.19
N PHE A 83 -30.39 -40.49 3.22
CA PHE A 83 -29.51 -40.07 2.13
C PHE A 83 -29.44 -41.14 1.03
N GLU A 84 -30.02 -40.85 -0.15
CA GLU A 84 -29.97 -41.74 -1.31
C GLU A 84 -28.55 -42.15 -1.70
N MET A 85 -28.32 -43.46 -1.74
CA MET A 85 -27.06 -44.09 -2.16
C MET A 85 -27.23 -44.67 -3.57
N SER A 86 -27.07 -43.83 -4.60
CA SER A 86 -27.30 -44.19 -5.99
C SER A 86 -26.29 -45.25 -6.50
N ARG A 87 -26.77 -46.51 -6.60
CA ARG A 87 -26.11 -47.60 -7.32
C ARG A 87 -26.62 -47.65 -8.77
N GLY A 88 -25.82 -47.15 -9.71
CA GLY A 88 -26.03 -47.35 -11.16
C GLY A 88 -25.33 -48.60 -11.67
N SER A 89 -25.99 -49.37 -12.54
CA SER A 89 -25.48 -50.60 -13.15
C SER A 89 -24.57 -50.34 -14.35
N SER A 90 -23.98 -51.42 -14.89
CA SER A 90 -23.10 -51.41 -16.05
C SER A 90 -23.79 -50.99 -17.35
N GLY A 91 -23.16 -50.08 -18.10
CA GLY A 91 -23.25 -50.03 -19.57
C GLY A 91 -24.12 -48.92 -20.17
N ASP A 92 -23.62 -47.68 -20.18
CA ASP A 92 -23.88 -46.73 -21.27
C ASP A 92 -22.69 -45.76 -21.45
N VAL A 93 -22.66 -44.99 -22.54
CA VAL A 93 -21.48 -44.24 -23.04
C VAL A 93 -21.65 -42.72 -22.92
N ASP A 94 -20.59 -42.06 -22.41
CA ASP A 94 -20.39 -40.60 -22.34
C ASP A 94 -21.48 -39.71 -21.69
N GLY A 95 -22.51 -40.30 -21.06
CA GLY A 95 -23.46 -39.60 -20.20
C GLY A 95 -22.84 -39.03 -18.91
N GLU A 96 -23.07 -37.74 -18.66
CA GLU A 96 -22.66 -36.94 -17.48
C GLU A 96 -21.15 -36.85 -17.14
N ILE A 97 -20.64 -35.61 -17.12
CA ILE A 97 -19.36 -35.26 -16.48
C ILE A 97 -19.49 -35.53 -14.97
N ARG A 98 -18.92 -36.66 -14.51
CA ARG A 98 -19.16 -37.26 -13.20
C ARG A 98 -19.20 -36.25 -12.04
N CYS A 99 -20.39 -36.11 -11.47
CA CYS A 99 -20.64 -35.44 -10.20
C CYS A 99 -19.86 -36.13 -9.06
N LEU A 100 -19.24 -35.35 -8.18
CA LEU A 100 -18.63 -35.84 -6.93
C LEU A 100 -19.61 -35.75 -5.76
N VAL A 101 -20.35 -34.64 -5.68
CA VAL A 101 -21.38 -34.37 -4.66
C VAL A 101 -22.46 -33.46 -5.28
N SER A 102 -23.73 -33.81 -5.08
CA SER A 102 -24.85 -32.90 -5.24
C SER A 102 -25.49 -32.68 -3.86
N ALA A 103 -25.68 -31.42 -3.44
CA ALA A 103 -26.36 -31.09 -2.19
C ALA A 103 -26.83 -29.63 -2.17
N HIS A 104 -27.95 -29.35 -1.48
CA HIS A 104 -28.49 -28.00 -1.28
C HIS A 104 -28.69 -27.17 -2.57
N GLY A 105 -28.99 -27.82 -3.71
CA GLY A 105 -29.15 -27.18 -5.01
C GLY A 105 -27.84 -26.95 -5.79
N TRP A 106 -26.70 -27.47 -5.31
CA TRP A 106 -25.39 -27.30 -5.96
C TRP A 106 -24.75 -28.65 -6.31
N LYS A 107 -24.22 -28.73 -7.53
CA LYS A 107 -23.45 -29.84 -8.07
C LYS A 107 -21.97 -29.48 -7.99
N VAL A 108 -21.12 -30.41 -7.57
CA VAL A 108 -19.65 -30.24 -7.58
C VAL A 108 -19.00 -31.34 -8.40
N ARG A 109 -18.13 -30.93 -9.31
CA ARG A 109 -17.37 -31.81 -10.23
C ARG A 109 -15.89 -31.40 -10.27
N ARG A 110 -15.05 -32.23 -10.90
CA ARG A 110 -13.70 -31.82 -11.29
C ARG A 110 -13.78 -30.75 -12.38
N MET A 111 -12.86 -29.79 -12.33
CA MET A 111 -12.69 -28.81 -13.40
C MET A 111 -12.28 -29.49 -14.72
N VAL A 112 -12.80 -29.01 -15.84
CA VAL A 112 -12.39 -29.38 -17.20
C VAL A 112 -11.17 -28.54 -17.58
N GLU A 113 -10.16 -29.18 -18.19
CA GLU A 113 -8.96 -28.51 -18.71
C GLU A 113 -9.24 -27.79 -20.05
N GLU A 114 -10.21 -26.87 -20.05
CA GLU A 114 -10.56 -25.98 -21.16
C GLU A 114 -10.21 -24.52 -20.80
N ASP A 115 -9.55 -23.79 -21.71
CA ASP A 115 -9.11 -22.40 -21.50
C ASP A 115 -10.22 -21.47 -20.96
N ARG A 116 -11.46 -21.68 -21.38
CA ARG A 116 -12.63 -20.89 -20.94
C ARG A 116 -12.99 -21.16 -19.49
N GLU A 117 -12.98 -22.42 -19.06
CA GLU A 117 -13.26 -22.81 -17.68
C GLU A 117 -12.10 -22.41 -16.76
N ILE A 118 -10.85 -22.66 -17.17
CA ILE A 118 -9.65 -22.28 -16.40
C ILE A 118 -9.62 -20.76 -16.12
N ARG A 119 -9.95 -19.91 -17.12
CA ARG A 119 -10.03 -18.45 -16.95
C ARG A 119 -11.17 -18.01 -16.03
N LYS A 120 -12.33 -18.69 -16.08
CA LYS A 120 -13.45 -18.40 -15.16
C LYS A 120 -13.11 -18.82 -13.72
N VAL A 121 -12.38 -19.92 -13.55
CA VAL A 121 -11.89 -20.39 -12.24
C VAL A 121 -10.86 -19.41 -11.65
N SER A 122 -9.88 -18.95 -12.44
CA SER A 122 -8.93 -17.93 -11.95
C SER A 122 -9.60 -16.58 -11.65
N GLN A 123 -10.65 -16.21 -12.39
CA GLN A 123 -11.49 -15.05 -12.07
C GLN A 123 -12.19 -15.21 -10.72
N ILE A 124 -12.87 -16.33 -10.46
CA ILE A 124 -13.61 -16.56 -9.21
C ILE A 124 -12.65 -16.58 -8.01
N GLN A 125 -11.46 -17.15 -8.16
CA GLN A 125 -10.41 -17.10 -7.14
C GLN A 125 -9.90 -15.67 -6.92
N ALA A 126 -9.59 -14.93 -7.99
CA ALA A 126 -9.17 -13.53 -7.90
C ALA A 126 -10.24 -12.66 -7.22
N GLU A 127 -11.51 -12.75 -7.62
CA GLU A 127 -12.63 -12.00 -7.01
C GLU A 127 -12.81 -12.32 -5.52
N ALA A 128 -12.52 -13.56 -5.10
CA ALA A 128 -12.72 -13.97 -3.72
C ALA A 128 -11.62 -13.48 -2.77
N PHE A 129 -10.38 -13.32 -3.26
CA PHE A 129 -9.19 -12.97 -2.45
C PHE A 129 -8.62 -11.57 -2.71
N HIS A 130 -9.01 -10.88 -3.80
CA HIS A 130 -8.55 -9.52 -4.11
C HIS A 130 -9.12 -8.48 -3.13
N VAL A 131 -8.23 -7.72 -2.51
CA VAL A 131 -8.60 -6.58 -1.65
C VAL A 131 -8.83 -5.37 -2.54
N LYS A 132 -10.09 -4.88 -2.60
CA LYS A 132 -10.46 -3.73 -3.43
C LYS A 132 -9.66 -2.48 -3.05
N THR A 133 -8.93 -1.93 -4.02
CA THR A 133 -8.24 -0.63 -3.92
C THR A 133 -9.06 0.47 -4.61
N SER A 134 -8.85 1.74 -4.26
CA SER A 134 -9.61 2.87 -4.83
C SER A 134 -9.06 3.42 -6.16
N LEU A 135 -7.84 3.00 -6.54
CA LEU A 135 -7.18 3.39 -7.79
C LEU A 135 -6.61 2.13 -8.46
N PHE A 136 -6.67 2.12 -9.80
CA PHE A 136 -6.22 1.01 -10.64
C PHE A 136 -6.77 -0.38 -10.26
N ASN A 137 -7.94 -0.45 -9.58
CA ASN A 137 -8.50 -1.71 -9.09
C ASN A 137 -8.56 -2.79 -10.17
N ASP A 138 -9.00 -2.43 -11.38
CA ASP A 138 -9.21 -3.37 -12.47
C ASP A 138 -7.89 -3.82 -13.11
N LEU A 139 -6.85 -2.97 -13.07
CA LEU A 139 -5.50 -3.29 -13.54
C LEU A 139 -4.76 -4.17 -12.51
N PHE A 140 -4.83 -3.84 -11.22
CA PHE A 140 -4.30 -4.69 -10.15
C PHE A 140 -5.03 -6.04 -10.09
N PHE A 141 -6.35 -6.04 -10.31
CA PHE A 141 -7.14 -7.26 -10.45
C PHE A 141 -6.69 -8.09 -11.66
N GLN A 142 -6.41 -7.48 -12.82
CA GLN A 142 -5.85 -8.18 -13.99
C GLN A 142 -4.47 -8.79 -13.69
N PHE A 143 -3.58 -8.08 -13.00
CA PHE A 143 -2.28 -8.64 -12.58
C PHE A 143 -2.43 -9.80 -11.59
N PHE A 144 -3.29 -9.65 -10.57
CA PHE A 144 -3.55 -10.71 -9.59
C PHE A 144 -4.24 -11.92 -10.22
N GLN A 145 -5.20 -11.71 -11.14
CA GLN A 145 -5.83 -12.77 -11.93
C GLN A 145 -4.80 -13.49 -12.83
N ALA A 146 -3.82 -12.78 -13.39
CA ALA A 146 -2.73 -13.39 -14.17
C ALA A 146 -1.78 -14.23 -13.30
N GLU A 147 -1.47 -13.79 -12.07
CA GLU A 147 -0.71 -14.58 -11.08
C GLU A 147 -1.46 -15.86 -10.69
N VAL A 148 -2.74 -15.74 -10.31
CA VAL A 148 -3.61 -16.87 -9.97
C VAL A 148 -3.75 -17.85 -11.15
N LEU A 149 -3.95 -17.34 -12.37
CA LEU A 149 -4.02 -18.14 -13.60
C LEU A 149 -2.70 -18.89 -13.87
N SER A 150 -1.56 -18.22 -13.69
CA SER A 150 -0.23 -18.84 -13.84
C SER A 150 -0.01 -19.94 -12.81
N GLY A 151 -0.35 -19.71 -11.53
CA GLY A 151 -0.28 -20.71 -10.47
C GLY A 151 -1.23 -21.89 -10.65
N LEU A 152 -2.41 -21.68 -11.24
CA LEU A 152 -3.34 -22.74 -11.63
C LEU A 152 -2.79 -23.58 -12.80
N LEU A 153 -2.35 -22.93 -13.88
CA LEU A 153 -1.75 -23.61 -15.05
C LEU A 153 -0.49 -24.39 -14.69
N TYR A 154 0.38 -23.85 -13.83
CA TYR A 154 1.56 -24.54 -13.32
C TYR A 154 1.18 -25.83 -12.59
N ARG A 155 0.18 -25.79 -11.71
CA ARG A 155 -0.28 -26.96 -10.95
C ARG A 155 -0.92 -28.02 -11.86
N LEU A 156 -1.77 -27.63 -12.82
CA LEU A 156 -2.40 -28.55 -13.79
C LEU A 156 -1.38 -29.24 -14.72
N ARG A 157 -0.31 -28.52 -15.09
CA ARG A 157 0.74 -29.03 -15.98
C ARG A 157 1.71 -29.96 -15.28
N ASN A 158 2.13 -29.62 -14.05
CA ASN A 158 3.27 -30.25 -13.38
C ASN A 158 2.87 -31.24 -12.26
N SER A 159 1.59 -31.34 -11.91
CA SER A 159 1.10 -32.26 -10.88
C SER A 159 0.40 -33.47 -11.50
N PRO A 160 0.64 -34.70 -11.00
CA PRO A 160 -0.16 -35.87 -11.38
C PRO A 160 -1.66 -35.71 -11.05
N PRO A 161 -2.58 -36.29 -11.84
CA PRO A 161 -4.04 -36.08 -11.71
C PRO A 161 -4.64 -36.71 -10.44
N ASP A 162 -3.91 -37.60 -9.78
CA ASP A 162 -4.13 -38.24 -8.47
C ASP A 162 -3.49 -37.47 -7.29
N ARG A 163 -2.69 -36.43 -7.57
CA ARG A 163 -1.98 -35.61 -6.57
C ARG A 163 -2.46 -34.17 -6.51
N TYR A 164 -3.12 -33.69 -7.57
CA TYR A 164 -3.78 -32.39 -7.63
C TYR A 164 -5.11 -32.45 -8.39
N ALA A 165 -6.11 -31.75 -7.88
CA ALA A 165 -7.40 -31.53 -8.54
C ALA A 165 -7.97 -30.16 -8.16
N CYS A 166 -8.40 -29.41 -9.18
CA CYS A 166 -9.30 -28.27 -8.99
C CYS A 166 -10.75 -28.76 -9.12
N LEU A 167 -11.61 -28.40 -8.18
CA LEU A 167 -13.03 -28.74 -8.15
C LEU A 167 -13.88 -27.48 -8.29
N VAL A 168 -14.98 -27.57 -9.03
CA VAL A 168 -15.88 -26.43 -9.33
C VAL A 168 -17.31 -26.74 -8.90
N ALA A 169 -18.00 -25.73 -8.38
CA ALA A 169 -19.42 -25.77 -8.03
C ALA A 169 -20.28 -25.05 -9.07
N GLU A 170 -21.38 -25.68 -9.44
CA GLU A 170 -22.41 -25.20 -10.38
C GLU A 170 -23.82 -25.53 -9.86
N ALA A 171 -24.88 -24.98 -10.45
CA ALA A 171 -26.25 -25.25 -10.04
C ALA A 171 -26.69 -26.69 -10.39
N ALA A 172 -27.52 -27.32 -9.55
CA ALA A 172 -27.91 -28.73 -9.71
C ALA A 172 -29.12 -28.98 -10.64
N THR A 173 -29.79 -27.92 -11.13
CA THR A 173 -31.00 -28.02 -11.97
C THR A 173 -31.00 -26.91 -13.04
N GLY A 174 -31.45 -27.16 -14.27
CA GLY A 174 -32.01 -28.41 -14.80
C GLY A 174 -32.15 -28.40 -16.32
N ASP A 175 -32.77 -29.47 -16.84
CA ASP A 175 -33.05 -29.80 -18.23
C ASP A 175 -31.89 -29.74 -19.23
N SER A 176 -31.48 -30.93 -19.70
CA SER A 176 -30.57 -31.16 -20.82
C SER A 176 -31.19 -30.81 -22.18
N SER A 177 -31.71 -29.60 -22.29
CA SER A 177 -32.07 -28.96 -23.57
C SER A 177 -30.79 -28.47 -24.28
N PRO A 178 -30.62 -28.69 -25.60
CA PRO A 178 -29.41 -28.27 -26.32
C PRO A 178 -29.12 -26.77 -26.31
N ASP A 179 -30.16 -25.93 -26.16
CA ASP A 179 -30.06 -24.46 -26.11
C ASP A 179 -29.81 -23.89 -24.69
N SER A 180 -29.60 -24.75 -23.69
CA SER A 180 -29.32 -24.30 -22.32
C SER A 180 -27.96 -23.58 -22.23
N ARG A 181 -27.93 -22.43 -21.51
CA ARG A 181 -26.68 -21.69 -21.29
C ARG A 181 -25.71 -22.57 -20.48
N PRO A 182 -24.39 -22.55 -20.78
CA PRO A 182 -23.42 -23.36 -20.04
C PRO A 182 -23.47 -23.03 -18.54
N PRO A 183 -23.39 -24.04 -17.66
CA PRO A 183 -23.68 -23.89 -16.24
C PRO A 183 -22.82 -22.80 -15.58
N GLU A 184 -23.45 -21.98 -14.75
CA GLU A 184 -22.72 -20.92 -14.07
C GLU A 184 -21.85 -21.50 -12.95
N LEU A 185 -20.54 -21.57 -13.17
CA LEU A 185 -19.57 -21.80 -12.09
C LEU A 185 -19.68 -20.69 -11.05
N VAL A 186 -19.95 -21.06 -9.80
CA VAL A 186 -20.20 -20.15 -8.66
C VAL A 186 -19.17 -20.27 -7.54
N GLY A 187 -18.36 -21.34 -7.53
CA GLY A 187 -17.32 -21.57 -6.53
C GLY A 187 -16.27 -22.58 -6.97
N VAL A 188 -15.12 -22.55 -6.29
CA VAL A 188 -13.88 -23.27 -6.61
C VAL A 188 -13.23 -23.78 -5.33
N VAL A 189 -12.56 -24.93 -5.38
CA VAL A 189 -11.58 -25.36 -4.37
C VAL A 189 -10.41 -26.13 -5.02
N ASP A 190 -9.20 -25.88 -4.54
CA ASP A 190 -7.98 -26.58 -4.95
C ASP A 190 -7.58 -27.63 -3.91
N VAL A 191 -7.32 -28.86 -4.39
CA VAL A 191 -6.99 -30.03 -3.56
C VAL A 191 -5.62 -30.57 -3.98
N THR A 192 -4.65 -30.61 -3.06
CA THR A 192 -3.24 -30.96 -3.34
C THR A 192 -2.67 -31.89 -2.28
N VAL A 193 -1.88 -32.89 -2.65
CA VAL A 193 -1.19 -33.78 -1.69
C VAL A 193 0.12 -33.15 -1.19
N LEU A 194 0.32 -33.07 0.13
CA LEU A 194 1.53 -32.47 0.76
C LEU A 194 2.22 -33.41 1.76
N ARG A 195 3.49 -33.11 2.06
CA ARG A 195 4.41 -33.85 2.96
C ARG A 195 5.13 -32.97 4.00
N GLU A 196 4.44 -31.94 4.50
CA GLU A 196 5.05 -30.97 5.41
C GLU A 196 5.24 -31.54 6.83
N LYS A 197 6.50 -31.72 7.28
CA LYS A 197 6.85 -32.40 8.55
C LYS A 197 6.10 -31.84 9.77
N GLY A 198 6.14 -30.53 9.98
CA GLY A 198 5.48 -29.88 11.13
C GLY A 198 3.95 -30.07 11.15
N VAL A 199 3.32 -30.36 10.02
CA VAL A 199 1.91 -30.78 9.98
C VAL A 199 1.79 -32.28 10.27
N LEU A 200 2.61 -33.11 9.61
CA LEU A 200 2.62 -34.58 9.79
C LEU A 200 2.87 -35.02 11.24
N GLU A 201 3.68 -34.27 12.01
CA GLU A 201 3.87 -34.46 13.46
C GLU A 201 2.56 -34.47 14.26
N HIS A 202 1.53 -33.77 13.77
CA HIS A 202 0.20 -33.71 14.37
C HIS A 202 -0.82 -34.69 13.74
N LEU A 203 -0.41 -35.49 12.73
CA LEU A 203 -1.25 -36.44 12.00
C LEU A 203 -0.84 -37.89 12.27
N GLN A 204 -1.45 -38.52 13.27
CA GLN A 204 -1.14 -39.88 13.70
C GLN A 204 -1.15 -40.89 12.54
N GLY A 205 0.02 -41.45 12.20
CA GLY A 205 0.15 -42.54 11.21
C GLY A 205 -0.14 -42.14 9.76
N ALA A 206 0.33 -40.96 9.35
CA ALA A 206 0.31 -40.49 7.96
C ALA A 206 1.71 -40.01 7.50
N GLU A 207 2.07 -40.33 6.26
CA GLU A 207 3.28 -39.82 5.57
C GLU A 207 2.98 -38.69 4.59
N GLU A 208 1.72 -38.63 4.13
CA GLU A 208 1.16 -37.60 3.26
C GLU A 208 -0.22 -37.21 3.77
N TYR A 209 -0.66 -35.99 3.47
CA TYR A 209 -2.02 -35.53 3.76
C TYR A 209 -2.62 -34.75 2.58
N LEU A 210 -3.95 -34.65 2.57
CA LEU A 210 -4.68 -33.93 1.54
C LEU A 210 -4.89 -32.47 1.98
N TYR A 211 -4.21 -31.54 1.33
CA TYR A 211 -4.33 -30.11 1.61
C TYR A 211 -5.46 -29.47 0.79
N VAL A 212 -6.35 -28.77 1.48
CA VAL A 212 -7.46 -28.01 0.88
C VAL A 212 -7.08 -26.53 0.88
N SER A 213 -7.20 -25.90 -0.28
CA SER A 213 -6.70 -24.55 -0.55
C SER A 213 -7.60 -23.79 -1.52
N GLY A 214 -7.48 -22.46 -1.57
CA GLY A 214 -8.14 -21.64 -2.59
C GLY A 214 -9.68 -21.74 -2.64
N ILE A 215 -10.33 -22.05 -1.50
CA ILE A 215 -11.81 -22.09 -1.40
C ILE A 215 -12.36 -20.70 -1.72
N ALA A 216 -12.97 -20.58 -2.90
CA ALA A 216 -13.54 -19.34 -3.40
C ALA A 216 -15.03 -19.53 -3.72
N VAL A 217 -15.86 -18.55 -3.36
CA VAL A 217 -17.28 -18.48 -3.75
C VAL A 217 -17.57 -17.04 -4.18
N SER A 218 -18.15 -16.90 -5.37
CA SER A 218 -18.52 -15.60 -5.95
C SER A 218 -19.48 -14.86 -5.02
N HIS A 219 -19.28 -13.55 -4.88
CA HIS A 219 -19.93 -12.72 -3.85
C HIS A 219 -21.46 -12.84 -3.84
N ASN A 220 -22.09 -12.89 -5.02
CA ASN A 220 -23.54 -13.00 -5.23
C ASN A 220 -24.15 -14.31 -4.68
N TYR A 221 -23.31 -15.33 -4.50
CA TYR A 221 -23.68 -16.69 -4.13
C TYR A 221 -23.14 -17.12 -2.76
N ARG A 222 -22.45 -16.23 -2.03
CA ARG A 222 -22.00 -16.46 -0.65
C ARG A 222 -23.19 -16.74 0.29
N ARG A 223 -22.91 -17.37 1.45
CA ARG A 223 -23.88 -17.88 2.45
C ARG A 223 -24.85 -18.98 1.98
N ARG A 224 -25.01 -19.24 0.67
CA ARG A 224 -25.89 -20.30 0.10
C ARG A 224 -25.34 -21.74 0.23
N LYS A 225 -24.62 -22.07 1.30
CA LYS A 225 -24.00 -23.39 1.60
C LYS A 225 -23.00 -23.96 0.57
N ILE A 226 -22.73 -23.31 -0.57
CA ILE A 226 -21.78 -23.79 -1.62
C ILE A 226 -20.44 -24.29 -1.05
N ALA A 227 -19.80 -23.51 -0.18
CA ALA A 227 -18.51 -23.89 0.42
C ALA A 227 -18.58 -25.17 1.28
N THR A 228 -19.74 -25.47 1.87
CA THR A 228 -20.00 -26.74 2.56
C THR A 228 -20.08 -27.92 1.57
N VAL A 229 -20.62 -27.70 0.36
CA VAL A 229 -20.68 -28.73 -0.69
C VAL A 229 -19.29 -28.96 -1.31
N LEU A 230 -18.50 -27.89 -1.52
CA LEU A 230 -17.09 -27.97 -1.94
C LEU A 230 -16.26 -28.78 -0.93
N LEU A 231 -16.39 -28.51 0.38
CA LEU A 231 -15.71 -29.29 1.43
C LEU A 231 -16.14 -30.78 1.44
N LYS A 232 -17.43 -31.09 1.25
CA LYS A 232 -17.91 -32.48 1.07
C LYS A 232 -17.31 -33.14 -0.17
N ALA A 233 -17.05 -32.39 -1.24
CA ALA A 233 -16.39 -32.93 -2.43
C ALA A 233 -14.89 -33.18 -2.21
N CYS A 234 -14.18 -32.33 -1.45
CA CYS A 234 -12.81 -32.61 -1.00
C CYS A 234 -12.76 -33.91 -0.17
N GLU A 235 -13.74 -34.12 0.72
CA GLU A 235 -13.89 -35.36 1.51
C GLU A 235 -14.09 -36.59 0.62
N ARG A 236 -14.91 -36.50 -0.45
CA ARG A 236 -15.01 -37.56 -1.47
C ARG A 236 -13.71 -37.81 -2.21
N ILE A 237 -12.96 -36.77 -2.60
CA ILE A 237 -11.62 -36.92 -3.22
C ILE A 237 -10.65 -37.61 -2.26
N SER A 238 -10.65 -37.26 -0.97
CA SER A 238 -9.81 -37.91 0.04
C SER A 238 -10.07 -39.42 0.14
N ILE A 239 -11.33 -39.83 0.09
CA ILE A 239 -11.72 -41.26 0.08
C ILE A 239 -11.26 -41.93 -1.23
N LEU A 240 -11.47 -41.27 -2.39
CA LEU A 240 -11.09 -41.81 -3.71
C LEU A 240 -9.57 -41.95 -3.90
N TRP A 241 -8.77 -41.11 -3.25
CA TRP A 241 -7.30 -41.16 -3.28
C TRP A 241 -6.68 -41.89 -2.08
N GLY A 242 -7.50 -42.37 -1.13
CA GLY A 242 -7.02 -43.14 0.04
C GLY A 242 -6.40 -42.32 1.18
N TYR A 243 -6.48 -40.99 1.15
CA TYR A 243 -5.94 -40.13 2.21
C TYR A 243 -6.87 -40.08 3.43
N LYS A 244 -6.29 -40.27 4.63
CA LYS A 244 -7.03 -40.36 5.91
C LYS A 244 -7.38 -39.00 6.53
N TYR A 245 -6.67 -37.96 6.12
CA TYR A 245 -6.69 -36.62 6.73
C TYR A 245 -6.82 -35.55 5.65
N LEU A 246 -7.81 -34.67 5.81
CA LEU A 246 -7.83 -33.36 5.17
C LEU A 246 -7.20 -32.34 6.11
N VAL A 247 -6.41 -31.42 5.56
CA VAL A 247 -5.82 -30.30 6.30
C VAL A 247 -6.08 -29.00 5.53
N LEU A 248 -6.36 -27.93 6.26
CA LEU A 248 -6.39 -26.57 5.74
C LEU A 248 -5.71 -25.61 6.70
N ARG A 249 -5.29 -24.45 6.18
CA ARG A 249 -4.83 -23.31 6.97
C ARG A 249 -5.90 -22.22 6.95
N ALA A 250 -6.14 -21.58 8.09
CA ALA A 250 -7.02 -20.42 8.19
C ALA A 250 -6.32 -19.32 9.02
N TYR A 251 -6.69 -18.06 8.78
CA TYR A 251 -6.32 -16.96 9.67
C TYR A 251 -7.15 -17.06 10.95
N GLU A 252 -6.54 -16.79 12.10
CA GLU A 252 -7.23 -16.83 13.39
C GLU A 252 -8.39 -15.82 13.46
N ASP A 253 -8.22 -14.65 12.85
CA ASP A 253 -9.22 -13.57 12.83
C ASP A 253 -10.41 -13.83 11.87
N ASP A 254 -10.33 -14.81 10.95
CA ASP A 254 -11.45 -15.16 10.07
C ASP A 254 -12.46 -16.08 10.78
N LEU A 255 -13.25 -15.46 11.66
CA LEU A 255 -14.36 -16.13 12.37
C LEU A 255 -15.38 -16.76 11.40
N GLY A 256 -15.52 -16.23 10.18
CA GLY A 256 -16.45 -16.76 9.18
C GLY A 256 -15.99 -18.09 8.60
N ALA A 257 -14.72 -18.17 8.21
CA ALA A 257 -14.09 -19.40 7.75
C ALA A 257 -13.94 -20.42 8.89
N ARG A 258 -13.51 -19.99 10.09
CA ARG A 258 -13.43 -20.85 11.28
C ARG A 258 -14.77 -21.51 11.60
N ALA A 259 -15.86 -20.73 11.62
CA ALA A 259 -17.21 -21.27 11.82
C ALA A 259 -17.62 -22.25 10.71
N LEU A 260 -17.28 -21.98 9.44
CA LEU A 260 -17.54 -22.93 8.34
C LEU A 260 -16.80 -24.26 8.54
N TYR A 261 -15.50 -24.22 8.88
CA TYR A 261 -14.67 -25.41 9.02
C TYR A 261 -15.04 -26.24 10.25
N MET A 262 -15.31 -25.60 11.39
CA MET A 262 -15.79 -26.30 12.61
C MET A 262 -17.14 -26.99 12.36
N ASN A 263 -18.09 -26.32 11.70
CA ASN A 263 -19.36 -26.93 11.28
C ASN A 263 -19.20 -28.04 10.21
N ALA A 264 -18.05 -28.09 9.52
CA ALA A 264 -17.69 -29.17 8.59
C ALA A 264 -16.85 -30.29 9.26
N GLY A 265 -16.74 -30.28 10.59
CA GLY A 265 -16.06 -31.31 11.39
C GLY A 265 -14.53 -31.17 11.50
N PHE A 266 -13.97 -30.00 11.15
CA PHE A 266 -12.54 -29.75 11.29
C PHE A 266 -12.17 -29.26 12.70
N GLN A 267 -11.04 -29.74 13.23
CA GLN A 267 -10.49 -29.42 14.55
C GLN A 267 -9.12 -28.75 14.42
N VAL A 268 -8.89 -27.68 15.20
CA VAL A 268 -7.59 -26.99 15.25
C VAL A 268 -6.57 -27.90 15.92
N VAL A 269 -5.38 -28.03 15.34
CA VAL A 269 -4.35 -28.97 15.82
C VAL A 269 -3.04 -28.29 16.20
N SER A 270 -2.73 -27.19 15.50
CA SER A 270 -1.52 -26.41 15.71
C SER A 270 -1.80 -24.96 15.33
N GLY A 271 -1.35 -24.02 16.14
CA GLY A 271 -1.16 -22.63 15.74
C GLY A 271 0.34 -22.34 15.70
N ASP A 272 0.80 -21.48 14.79
CA ASP A 272 2.24 -21.19 14.64
C ASP A 272 2.90 -20.86 15.99
N PRO A 273 3.86 -21.68 16.49
CA PRO A 273 4.51 -21.42 17.77
C PRO A 273 5.19 -20.04 17.81
N PHE A 274 5.24 -19.41 18.98
CA PHE A 274 5.74 -18.03 19.13
C PHE A 274 7.18 -17.85 18.60
N TRP A 275 8.02 -18.88 18.73
CA TRP A 275 9.38 -18.93 18.16
C TRP A 275 9.42 -19.32 16.67
N VAL A 276 8.39 -19.97 16.12
CA VAL A 276 8.24 -20.16 14.67
C VAL A 276 7.82 -18.84 14.03
N ALA A 277 6.92 -18.07 14.66
CA ALA A 277 6.67 -16.68 14.28
C ALA A 277 7.96 -15.83 14.34
N TRP A 278 8.84 -16.05 15.32
CA TRP A 278 10.17 -15.39 15.39
C TRP A 278 11.17 -15.89 14.33
N CYS A 279 11.24 -17.18 14.02
CA CYS A 279 12.12 -17.72 12.98
C CYS A 279 11.63 -17.37 11.57
N TYR A 280 10.31 -17.36 11.34
CA TYR A 280 9.75 -16.72 10.16
C TYR A 280 10.01 -15.22 10.19
N SER A 281 9.92 -14.51 11.32
CA SER A 281 10.29 -13.10 11.36
C SER A 281 11.78 -12.87 11.13
N GLN A 282 12.69 -13.82 11.38
CA GLN A 282 14.11 -13.77 11.05
C GLN A 282 14.39 -14.01 9.55
N LEU A 283 13.78 -15.05 8.96
CA LEU A 283 13.96 -15.37 7.53
C LEU A 283 13.16 -14.42 6.61
N TRP A 284 11.97 -14.00 7.04
CA TRP A 284 11.32 -12.81 6.50
C TRP A 284 12.12 -11.57 6.83
N ALA A 285 12.70 -11.32 8.02
CA ALA A 285 13.55 -10.14 8.21
C ALA A 285 14.72 -10.13 7.24
N ARG A 286 15.31 -11.28 6.86
CA ARG A 286 16.34 -11.34 5.80
C ARG A 286 15.81 -11.05 4.39
N ARG A 287 14.64 -11.59 3.99
CA ARG A 287 14.00 -11.27 2.70
C ARG A 287 13.47 -9.83 2.65
N ARG A 288 12.87 -9.39 3.75
CA ARG A 288 12.32 -8.06 4.01
C ARG A 288 13.45 -7.03 4.08
N TRP A 289 14.57 -7.28 4.75
CA TRP A 289 15.77 -6.42 4.67
C TRP A 289 16.30 -6.32 3.24
N LYS A 290 16.36 -7.41 2.48
CA LYS A 290 16.75 -7.32 1.06
C LYS A 290 15.76 -6.49 0.24
N ASN A 291 14.46 -6.63 0.50
CA ASN A 291 13.42 -5.86 -0.19
C ASN A 291 13.31 -4.40 0.31
N GLU A 292 13.62 -4.11 1.57
CA GLU A 292 13.63 -2.78 2.18
C GLU A 292 14.93 -2.05 1.85
N MET A 293 16.09 -2.69 1.82
CA MET A 293 17.30 -2.13 1.18
C MET A 293 17.08 -1.87 -0.31
N GLY A 294 16.44 -2.80 -1.02
CA GLY A 294 16.09 -2.63 -2.43
C GLY A 294 15.22 -1.38 -2.64
N LYS A 295 14.10 -1.27 -1.90
CA LYS A 295 13.20 -0.11 -1.95
C LYS A 295 13.84 1.19 -1.42
N ASN A 296 14.69 1.12 -0.41
CA ASN A 296 15.43 2.27 0.10
C ASN A 296 16.40 2.81 -0.95
N LEU A 297 17.12 1.92 -1.64
CA LEU A 297 18.00 2.26 -2.74
C LEU A 297 17.22 2.78 -3.96
N GLU A 298 16.10 2.15 -4.32
CA GLU A 298 15.18 2.60 -5.37
C GLU A 298 14.65 4.02 -5.09
N ASN A 299 14.13 4.25 -3.88
CA ASN A 299 13.66 5.57 -3.44
C ASN A 299 14.77 6.62 -3.41
N ALA A 300 15.98 6.27 -2.93
CA ALA A 300 17.13 7.16 -2.96
C ALA A 300 17.55 7.50 -4.40
N VAL A 301 17.63 6.50 -5.29
CA VAL A 301 17.95 6.71 -6.71
C VAL A 301 16.90 7.59 -7.38
N ILE A 302 15.61 7.36 -7.15
CA ILE A 302 14.53 8.22 -7.64
C ILE A 302 14.69 9.65 -7.11
N ALA A 303 14.98 9.83 -5.82
CA ALA A 303 15.21 11.14 -5.23
C ALA A 303 16.47 11.85 -5.76
N PHE A 304 17.52 11.12 -6.18
CA PHE A 304 18.71 11.71 -6.81
C PHE A 304 18.55 11.96 -8.32
N LEU A 305 17.72 11.18 -9.04
CA LEU A 305 17.50 11.33 -10.48
C LEU A 305 16.44 12.39 -10.82
N ALA A 306 15.40 12.54 -10.00
CA ALA A 306 14.27 13.43 -10.28
C ALA A 306 14.60 14.93 -10.52
N PRO A 307 15.63 15.56 -9.94
CA PRO A 307 15.95 16.97 -10.19
C PRO A 307 16.93 17.16 -11.36
N LEU A 308 17.57 16.08 -11.82
CA LEU A 308 18.63 16.16 -12.84
C LEU A 308 18.19 16.81 -14.15
N PRO A 309 16.97 16.59 -14.71
CA PRO A 309 16.57 17.23 -15.96
C PRO A 309 16.70 18.76 -15.93
N SER A 310 16.33 19.38 -14.79
CA SER A 310 16.39 20.84 -14.65
C SER A 310 17.75 21.36 -14.20
N ILE A 311 18.52 20.57 -13.43
CA ILE A 311 19.93 20.89 -13.13
C ILE A 311 20.74 20.89 -14.44
N LEU A 312 20.57 19.86 -15.28
CA LEU A 312 21.22 19.74 -16.58
C LEU A 312 20.79 20.85 -17.55
N PHE A 313 19.49 21.18 -17.59
CA PHE A 313 19.01 22.32 -18.37
C PHE A 313 19.63 23.65 -17.87
N TYR A 314 19.72 23.87 -16.55
CA TYR A 314 20.29 25.11 -16.02
C TYR A 314 21.80 25.23 -16.26
N VAL A 315 22.55 24.13 -16.15
CA VAL A 315 23.97 24.08 -16.54
C VAL A 315 24.14 24.32 -18.04
N SER A 316 23.26 23.77 -18.88
CA SER A 316 23.22 24.05 -20.33
C SER A 316 22.94 25.53 -20.62
N PHE A 317 22.00 26.15 -19.89
CA PHE A 317 21.67 27.57 -19.99
C PHE A 317 22.86 28.47 -19.63
N ILE A 318 23.56 28.22 -18.52
CA ILE A 318 24.78 28.95 -18.14
C ILE A 318 25.88 28.75 -19.19
N SER A 319 26.09 27.51 -19.64
CA SER A 319 27.08 27.18 -20.67
C SER A 319 26.80 27.90 -22.00
N HIS A 320 25.54 27.97 -22.43
CA HIS A 320 25.14 28.69 -23.64
C HIS A 320 25.36 30.20 -23.50
N TYR A 321 24.99 30.81 -22.36
CA TYR A 321 25.21 32.24 -22.11
C TYR A 321 26.70 32.63 -22.14
N ASN A 322 27.57 31.76 -21.61
CA ASN A 322 29.02 31.99 -21.57
C ASN A 322 29.70 31.84 -22.95
N ASN A 323 28.98 31.47 -24.02
CA ASN A 323 29.52 31.33 -25.37
C ASN A 323 29.08 32.51 -26.28
N PRO A 324 29.96 33.48 -26.58
CA PRO A 324 29.58 34.75 -27.23
C PRO A 324 29.21 34.65 -28.73
N HIS A 325 29.17 33.44 -29.30
CA HIS A 325 28.97 33.22 -30.74
C HIS A 325 27.57 32.72 -31.14
N HIS A 326 26.64 32.59 -30.19
CA HIS A 326 25.26 32.19 -30.48
C HIS A 326 24.26 33.33 -30.22
N SER A 327 23.37 33.55 -31.19
CA SER A 327 22.16 34.35 -30.97
C SER A 327 21.26 33.62 -29.97
N LEU A 328 20.86 34.32 -28.91
CA LEU A 328 19.97 33.77 -27.89
C LEU A 328 18.62 33.39 -28.52
N TYR A 329 18.34 32.09 -28.64
CA TYR A 329 17.02 31.59 -28.99
C TYR A 329 15.96 32.21 -28.06
N PRO A 330 14.71 32.45 -28.51
CA PRO A 330 13.69 33.15 -27.70
C PRO A 330 13.49 32.58 -26.30
N LEU A 331 13.61 31.25 -26.14
CA LEU A 331 13.56 30.58 -24.83
C LEU A 331 14.72 30.98 -23.90
N TYR A 332 15.97 30.99 -24.39
CA TYR A 332 17.14 31.37 -23.59
C TYR A 332 17.12 32.86 -23.26
N SER A 333 16.63 33.71 -24.17
CA SER A 333 16.38 35.13 -23.91
C SER A 333 15.32 35.31 -22.80
N TRP A 334 14.20 34.59 -22.85
CA TRP A 334 13.18 34.63 -21.79
C TRP A 334 13.72 34.16 -20.44
N CYS A 335 14.49 33.06 -20.42
CA CYS A 335 15.17 32.55 -19.23
C CYS A 335 16.14 33.56 -18.59
N TYR A 336 16.81 34.38 -19.40
CA TYR A 336 17.69 35.45 -18.92
C TYR A 336 16.91 36.63 -18.32
N HIS A 337 15.84 37.09 -18.97
CA HIS A 337 15.08 38.26 -18.51
C HIS A 337 14.17 38.00 -17.31
N HIS A 338 13.81 36.73 -17.03
CA HIS A 338 12.81 36.38 -16.00
C HIS A 338 13.28 35.33 -14.99
N PRO A 339 14.36 35.57 -14.21
CA PRO A 339 14.89 34.60 -13.25
C PRO A 339 13.85 34.09 -12.22
N LEU A 340 12.96 34.96 -11.72
CA LEU A 340 11.93 34.53 -10.78
C LEU A 340 10.88 33.61 -11.45
N LEU A 341 10.48 33.88 -12.70
CA LEU A 341 9.55 33.02 -13.43
C LEU A 341 10.20 31.70 -13.85
N LEU A 342 11.50 31.70 -14.18
CA LEU A 342 12.26 30.49 -14.45
C LEU A 342 12.41 29.60 -13.21
N ALA A 343 12.63 30.20 -12.02
CA ALA A 343 12.62 29.47 -10.76
C ALA A 343 11.26 28.81 -10.46
N ASN A 344 10.14 29.51 -10.72
CA ASN A 344 8.79 28.93 -10.63
C ASN A 344 8.61 27.82 -11.68
N ALA A 345 8.99 28.03 -12.94
CA ALA A 345 8.89 27.00 -13.97
C ALA A 345 9.66 25.71 -13.62
N PHE A 346 10.86 25.83 -13.04
CA PHE A 346 11.57 24.68 -12.49
C PHE A 346 10.81 24.03 -11.32
N PHE A 347 10.26 24.81 -10.37
CA PHE A 347 9.46 24.24 -9.30
C PHE A 347 8.25 23.46 -9.86
N PHE A 348 7.48 24.09 -10.76
CA PHE A 348 6.32 23.48 -11.41
C PHE A 348 6.65 22.16 -12.12
N PHE A 349 7.69 22.12 -12.97
CA PHE A 349 7.97 20.92 -13.75
C PHE A 349 8.61 19.78 -12.94
N ASN A 350 9.54 20.07 -12.00
CA ASN A 350 10.14 19.00 -11.18
C ASN A 350 9.24 18.60 -10.02
N VAL A 351 8.71 19.55 -9.27
CA VAL A 351 7.96 19.28 -8.04
C VAL A 351 6.48 19.04 -8.37
N ASN A 352 5.78 20.00 -8.98
CA ASN A 352 4.33 19.87 -9.17
C ASN A 352 3.96 18.79 -10.18
N LEU A 353 4.69 18.66 -11.29
CA LEU A 353 4.40 17.64 -12.29
C LEU A 353 5.13 16.33 -12.00
N LEU A 354 6.47 16.32 -11.99
CA LEU A 354 7.24 15.08 -11.91
C LEU A 354 7.13 14.38 -10.54
N PHE A 355 7.27 15.07 -9.41
CA PHE A 355 7.10 14.41 -8.10
C PHE A 355 5.64 14.02 -7.80
N TRP A 356 4.64 14.68 -8.41
CA TRP A 356 3.24 14.23 -8.36
C TRP A 356 3.03 12.95 -9.16
N LEU A 357 3.55 12.86 -10.39
CA LEU A 357 3.49 11.64 -11.19
C LEU A 357 4.20 10.47 -10.48
N ILE A 358 5.38 10.70 -9.89
CA ILE A 358 6.06 9.70 -9.05
C ILE A 358 5.21 9.34 -7.82
N GLY A 359 4.64 10.34 -7.14
CA GLY A 359 3.80 10.14 -5.96
C GLY A 359 2.51 9.35 -6.22
N LEU A 360 1.91 9.51 -7.41
CA LEU A 360 0.80 8.69 -7.87
C LEU A 360 1.23 7.24 -8.14
N VAL A 361 2.35 7.04 -8.87
CA VAL A 361 2.89 5.70 -9.17
C VAL A 361 3.27 4.94 -7.90
N GLN A 362 3.95 5.61 -6.96
CA GLN A 362 4.33 5.04 -5.67
C GLN A 362 3.18 5.03 -4.65
N SER A 363 2.04 5.66 -4.96
CA SER A 363 0.92 5.92 -4.04
C SER A 363 1.33 6.60 -2.72
N SER A 364 2.42 7.37 -2.71
CA SER A 364 3.03 7.98 -1.53
C SER A 364 3.78 9.26 -1.91
N HIS A 365 3.48 10.37 -1.24
CA HIS A 365 3.97 11.72 -1.57
C HIS A 365 5.22 12.10 -0.74
N TRP A 366 5.92 11.09 -0.20
CA TRP A 366 7.03 11.22 0.75
C TRP A 366 8.21 12.07 0.26
N MET A 367 8.40 12.22 -1.05
CA MET A 367 9.53 12.97 -1.63
C MET A 367 9.55 14.45 -1.21
N ILE A 368 8.41 15.02 -0.82
CA ILE A 368 8.29 16.45 -0.53
C ILE A 368 9.04 16.83 0.74
N ASP A 369 8.95 16.03 1.80
CA ASP A 369 9.59 16.28 3.10
C ASP A 369 11.13 16.53 2.98
N PRO A 370 11.93 15.64 2.34
CA PRO A 370 13.37 15.90 2.15
C PRO A 370 13.66 16.99 1.10
N TYR A 371 12.77 17.23 0.14
CA TYR A 371 12.98 18.29 -0.86
C TYR A 371 12.71 19.69 -0.32
N TRP A 372 11.85 19.83 0.70
CA TRP A 372 11.61 21.10 1.38
C TRP A 372 12.88 21.67 2.04
N THR A 373 13.83 20.81 2.42
CA THR A 373 15.16 21.21 2.93
C THR A 373 16.14 21.53 1.80
N ALA A 374 16.04 20.85 0.66
CA ALA A 374 17.01 20.92 -0.44
C ALA A 374 16.73 22.09 -1.40
N ILE A 375 15.46 22.39 -1.71
CA ILE A 375 15.10 23.40 -2.69
C ILE A 375 15.59 24.81 -2.31
N PRO A 376 15.57 25.29 -1.04
CA PRO A 376 16.17 26.57 -0.68
C PRO A 376 17.68 26.65 -0.96
N VAL A 377 18.40 25.51 -0.85
CA VAL A 377 19.81 25.42 -1.25
C VAL A 377 19.94 25.50 -2.76
N LEU A 378 19.12 24.78 -3.53
CA LEU A 378 19.13 24.88 -5.00
C LEU A 378 18.80 26.31 -5.47
N LEU A 379 17.82 26.97 -4.86
CA LEU A 379 17.41 28.34 -5.18
C LEU A 379 18.49 29.37 -4.85
N VAL A 380 19.18 29.27 -3.71
CA VAL A 380 20.24 30.25 -3.38
C VAL A 380 21.43 30.15 -4.35
N HIS A 381 21.81 28.96 -4.79
CA HIS A 381 22.87 28.78 -5.80
C HIS A 381 22.38 29.16 -7.21
N TYR A 382 21.12 28.88 -7.53
CA TYR A 382 20.47 29.33 -8.76
C TYR A 382 20.54 30.86 -8.87
N TYR A 383 20.06 31.61 -7.86
CA TYR A 383 20.08 33.08 -7.89
C TYR A 383 21.51 33.64 -7.88
N ALA A 384 22.44 33.05 -7.12
CA ALA A 384 23.83 33.49 -7.08
C ALA A 384 24.58 33.31 -8.41
N ALA A 385 24.23 32.27 -9.20
CA ALA A 385 24.86 31.94 -10.47
C ALA A 385 24.10 32.46 -11.71
N HIS A 386 22.92 33.07 -11.55
CA HIS A 386 22.09 33.48 -12.69
C HIS A 386 22.70 34.71 -13.38
N PRO A 387 22.93 34.70 -14.72
CA PRO A 387 23.74 35.73 -15.37
C PRO A 387 23.25 37.17 -15.23
N LEU A 388 21.94 37.42 -15.12
CA LEU A 388 21.38 38.76 -14.89
C LEU A 388 21.62 39.25 -13.45
N LEU A 389 21.73 38.32 -12.51
CA LEU A 389 21.86 38.56 -11.07
C LEU A 389 23.33 38.62 -10.64
N SER A 390 24.20 37.79 -11.22
CA SER A 390 25.62 37.65 -10.85
C SER A 390 26.46 38.91 -10.94
N SER A 391 26.01 39.93 -11.68
CA SER A 391 26.68 41.24 -11.79
C SER A 391 26.16 42.29 -10.79
N SER A 392 25.16 41.95 -9.98
CA SER A 392 24.26 42.91 -9.31
C SER A 392 24.05 42.61 -7.82
N TYR A 393 25.04 42.04 -7.12
CA TYR A 393 24.95 41.78 -5.67
C TYR A 393 26.26 41.88 -4.90
N ASN A 394 26.14 42.09 -3.59
CA ASN A 394 27.27 42.09 -2.67
C ASN A 394 27.75 40.65 -2.38
N ILE A 395 28.97 40.31 -2.82
CA ILE A 395 29.51 38.94 -2.73
C ILE A 395 29.61 38.40 -1.29
N TRP A 396 29.83 39.25 -0.29
CA TRP A 396 29.88 38.81 1.11
C TRP A 396 28.48 38.46 1.64
N ARG A 397 27.46 39.27 1.32
CA ARG A 397 26.06 39.01 1.71
C ARG A 397 25.56 37.70 1.08
N SER A 398 25.86 37.50 -0.21
CA SER A 398 25.61 36.24 -0.93
C SER A 398 26.28 35.03 -0.25
N ARG A 399 27.60 35.08 -0.01
CA ARG A 399 28.35 33.98 0.64
C ARG A 399 27.79 33.62 2.01
N VAL A 400 27.46 34.62 2.83
CA VAL A 400 26.90 34.39 4.16
C VAL A 400 25.49 33.78 4.07
N ALA A 401 24.63 34.27 3.17
CA ALA A 401 23.31 33.69 2.95
C ALA A 401 23.39 32.22 2.47
N MET A 402 24.32 31.91 1.56
CA MET A 402 24.56 30.53 1.09
C MET A 402 25.03 29.61 2.23
N ILE A 403 26.00 30.05 3.05
CA ILE A 403 26.52 29.27 4.19
C ILE A 403 25.41 29.02 5.22
N LEU A 404 24.65 30.06 5.60
CA LEU A 404 23.56 29.92 6.57
C LEU A 404 22.44 28.99 6.04
N THR A 405 22.12 29.07 4.75
CA THR A 405 21.13 28.19 4.10
C THR A 405 21.60 26.73 4.07
N TRP A 406 22.88 26.49 3.79
CA TRP A 406 23.48 25.16 3.91
C TRP A 406 23.40 24.61 5.34
N VAL A 407 23.78 25.39 6.36
CA VAL A 407 23.75 24.95 7.76
C VAL A 407 22.32 24.66 8.22
N TRP A 408 21.36 25.52 7.87
CA TRP A 408 19.94 25.28 8.15
C TRP A 408 19.42 24.00 7.47
N SER A 409 19.75 23.81 6.19
CA SER A 409 19.31 22.65 5.39
C SER A 409 19.92 21.34 5.88
N ILE A 410 21.22 21.33 6.22
CA ILE A 410 21.91 20.17 6.78
C ILE A 410 21.30 19.79 8.14
N ARG A 411 21.05 20.78 9.03
CA ARG A 411 20.36 20.55 10.31
C ARG A 411 19.00 19.89 10.11
N LEU A 412 18.17 20.45 9.23
CA LEU A 412 16.80 19.97 9.02
C LEU A 412 16.77 18.59 8.35
N SER A 413 17.64 18.36 7.36
CA SER A 413 17.81 17.05 6.71
C SER A 413 18.29 16.00 7.71
N HIS A 414 19.24 16.33 8.58
CA HIS A 414 19.69 15.44 9.65
C HIS A 414 18.60 15.18 10.71
N ASN A 415 17.69 16.12 10.96
CA ASN A 415 16.51 15.88 11.79
C ASN A 415 15.52 14.90 11.12
N TYR A 416 15.24 15.10 9.82
CA TYR A 416 14.39 14.21 9.04
C TYR A 416 14.97 12.78 8.96
N PHE A 417 16.21 12.61 8.47
CA PHE A 417 16.76 11.27 8.26
C PHE A 417 17.02 10.50 9.56
N ARG A 418 17.40 11.15 10.68
CA ARG A 418 17.52 10.44 11.96
C ARG A 418 16.16 9.94 12.49
N ARG A 419 15.07 10.66 12.17
CA ARG A 419 13.69 10.32 12.56
C ARG A 419 13.17 9.12 11.78
N GLU A 420 13.52 9.00 10.50
CA GLU A 420 13.15 7.87 9.62
C GLU A 420 14.25 6.80 9.53
N HIS A 421 15.15 6.71 10.52
CA HIS A 421 16.25 5.72 10.60
C HIS A 421 17.11 5.60 9.32
N TRP A 422 17.34 6.72 8.62
CA TRP A 422 18.05 6.83 7.35
C TRP A 422 17.41 6.05 6.18
N GLN A 423 16.09 5.84 6.24
CA GLN A 423 15.30 5.19 5.18
C GLN A 423 14.52 6.21 4.34
N TRP A 424 14.73 6.17 3.03
CA TRP A 424 14.04 6.99 2.04
C TRP A 424 12.63 6.43 1.78
N GLY A 425 11.60 7.25 2.01
CA GLY A 425 10.20 6.88 1.77
C GLY A 425 9.61 5.85 2.73
N ALA A 426 10.24 5.58 3.88
CA ALA A 426 9.69 4.69 4.91
C ALA A 426 8.37 5.20 5.52
N ARG A 427 8.11 6.51 5.41
CA ARG A 427 6.95 7.19 5.98
C ARG A 427 6.46 8.32 5.07
N GLU A 428 5.14 8.47 4.99
CA GLU A 428 4.46 9.65 4.41
C GLU A 428 4.00 10.56 5.57
N ASP A 429 3.94 11.88 5.35
CA ASP A 429 3.31 12.78 6.32
C ASP A 429 1.85 12.37 6.57
N TRP A 430 1.50 12.28 7.84
CA TRP A 430 0.18 11.84 8.29
C TRP A 430 -0.95 12.75 7.78
N ARG A 431 -0.68 14.04 7.52
CA ARG A 431 -1.63 15.00 6.94
C ARG A 431 -2.05 14.58 5.53
N PHE A 432 -1.14 14.03 4.74
CA PHE A 432 -1.44 13.52 3.40
C PHE A 432 -2.27 12.23 3.47
N THR A 433 -2.05 11.38 4.48
CA THR A 433 -2.91 10.23 4.76
C THR A 433 -4.32 10.67 5.22
N ASP A 434 -4.43 11.61 6.15
CA ASP A 434 -5.72 12.08 6.67
C ASP A 434 -6.52 12.83 5.57
N MET A 435 -5.87 13.61 4.71
CA MET A 435 -6.52 14.23 3.54
C MET A 435 -6.91 13.20 2.47
N ARG A 436 -6.09 12.17 2.22
CA ARG A 436 -6.44 11.04 1.34
C ARG A 436 -7.72 10.33 1.81
N HIS A 437 -7.91 10.20 3.12
CA HIS A 437 -9.15 9.64 3.70
C HIS A 437 -10.35 10.59 3.55
N GLN A 438 -10.16 11.91 3.61
CA GLN A 438 -11.23 12.90 3.43
C GLN A 438 -11.68 13.03 1.98
N TYR A 439 -10.75 13.11 1.02
CA TYR A 439 -11.06 13.33 -0.40
C TYR A 439 -11.30 12.04 -1.20
N GLY A 440 -10.91 10.88 -0.67
CA GLY A 440 -11.24 9.57 -1.25
C GLY A 440 -10.84 9.44 -2.72
N ASN A 441 -11.83 9.18 -3.58
CA ASN A 441 -11.61 9.00 -5.03
C ASN A 441 -11.11 10.28 -5.74
N ASN A 442 -11.32 11.47 -5.17
CA ASN A 442 -10.81 12.73 -5.73
C ASN A 442 -9.35 13.00 -5.37
N TRP A 443 -8.75 12.21 -4.47
CA TRP A 443 -7.41 12.47 -3.94
C TRP A 443 -6.32 12.62 -5.01
N TRP A 444 -6.40 11.92 -6.14
CA TRP A 444 -5.36 11.95 -7.17
C TRP A 444 -5.16 13.35 -7.79
N TRP A 445 -6.24 14.12 -7.98
CA TRP A 445 -6.17 15.49 -8.49
C TRP A 445 -6.14 16.52 -7.36
N VAL A 446 -6.79 16.24 -6.22
CA VAL A 446 -6.71 17.11 -5.05
C VAL A 446 -5.29 17.17 -4.50
N SER A 447 -4.50 16.08 -4.53
CA SER A 447 -3.11 16.09 -4.06
C SER A 447 -2.22 17.06 -4.84
N PHE A 448 -2.45 17.23 -6.16
CA PHE A 448 -1.75 18.21 -6.99
C PHE A 448 -1.89 19.63 -6.41
N PHE A 449 -3.11 20.06 -6.09
CA PHE A 449 -3.36 21.40 -5.55
C PHE A 449 -3.07 21.51 -4.05
N ALA A 450 -3.65 20.61 -3.25
CA ALA A 450 -3.60 20.64 -1.78
C ALA A 450 -2.25 20.23 -1.20
N ILE A 451 -1.37 19.61 -2.01
CA ILE A 451 0.04 19.44 -1.67
C ILE A 451 0.91 20.28 -2.60
N TYR A 452 1.12 19.88 -3.85
CA TYR A 452 2.25 20.39 -4.64
C TYR A 452 2.17 21.89 -4.97
N VAL A 453 1.07 22.37 -5.55
CA VAL A 453 0.88 23.81 -5.84
C VAL A 453 0.92 24.64 -4.55
N SER A 454 0.42 24.11 -3.43
CA SER A 454 0.56 24.78 -2.13
C SER A 454 2.02 24.91 -1.69
N GLN A 455 2.87 23.90 -1.94
CA GLN A 455 4.30 23.95 -1.64
C GLN A 455 5.07 24.88 -2.57
N GLU A 456 4.66 25.03 -3.83
CA GLU A 456 5.26 26.03 -4.75
C GLU A 456 5.05 27.44 -4.23
N VAL A 457 3.79 27.85 -4.04
CA VAL A 457 3.42 29.19 -3.56
C VAL A 457 4.09 29.48 -2.21
N PHE A 458 4.13 28.49 -1.32
CA PHE A 458 4.74 28.61 -0.01
C PHE A 458 6.27 28.73 -0.07
N LEU A 459 6.96 27.83 -0.78
CA LEU A 459 8.43 27.77 -0.75
C LEU A 459 9.08 28.88 -1.60
N ILE A 460 8.48 29.23 -2.75
CA ILE A 460 8.86 30.44 -3.50
C ILE A 460 8.64 31.67 -2.61
N GLY A 461 7.48 31.78 -1.94
CA GLY A 461 7.16 32.88 -1.02
C GLY A 461 8.20 33.10 0.08
N VAL A 462 8.57 32.06 0.84
CA VAL A 462 9.58 32.20 1.92
C VAL A 462 11.02 32.38 1.42
N THR A 463 11.32 32.02 0.17
CA THR A 463 12.66 32.20 -0.44
C THR A 463 12.82 33.50 -1.24
N LEU A 464 11.77 34.34 -1.35
CA LEU A 464 11.87 35.69 -1.95
C LEU A 464 13.05 36.53 -1.41
N PRO A 465 13.42 36.51 -0.11
CA PRO A 465 14.61 37.21 0.35
C PRO A 465 15.91 36.74 -0.30
N LEU A 466 16.03 35.45 -0.65
CA LEU A 466 17.21 34.89 -1.33
C LEU A 466 17.32 35.40 -2.76
N TYR A 467 16.20 35.72 -3.42
CA TYR A 467 16.21 36.43 -4.71
C TYR A 467 16.72 37.87 -4.54
N ILE A 468 16.18 38.62 -3.57
CA ILE A 468 16.59 40.02 -3.31
C ILE A 468 18.08 40.13 -2.95
N ILE A 469 18.61 39.22 -2.12
CA ILE A 469 20.04 39.17 -1.74
C ILE A 469 20.97 39.09 -2.97
N HIS A 470 20.47 38.55 -4.09
CA HIS A 470 21.21 38.41 -5.35
C HIS A 470 20.75 39.36 -6.46
N SER A 471 19.78 40.25 -6.22
CA SER A 471 19.28 41.20 -7.22
C SER A 471 19.54 42.67 -6.88
N VAL A 472 20.14 42.96 -5.72
CA VAL A 472 20.40 44.32 -5.24
C VAL A 472 21.82 44.41 -4.68
N ASP A 473 22.70 45.14 -5.36
CA ASP A 473 23.97 45.55 -4.75
C ASP A 473 23.77 46.78 -3.87
N ARG A 474 24.24 46.64 -2.64
CA ARG A 474 24.34 47.69 -1.61
C ARG A 474 25.47 47.30 -0.66
N PRO A 475 26.18 48.29 -0.08
CA PRO A 475 27.20 48.04 0.93
C PRO A 475 26.66 47.26 2.13
N TRP A 476 27.57 46.68 2.91
CA TRP A 476 27.23 45.95 4.12
C TRP A 476 26.66 46.89 5.20
N SER A 477 25.64 46.43 5.93
CA SER A 477 24.85 47.21 6.88
C SER A 477 24.82 46.57 8.27
N MET A 478 24.52 47.36 9.30
CA MET A 478 24.27 46.85 10.66
C MET A 478 23.10 45.84 10.69
N TRP A 479 22.13 46.00 9.78
CA TRP A 479 21.02 45.06 9.61
C TRP A 479 21.45 43.69 9.10
N ASP A 480 22.55 43.58 8.35
CA ASP A 480 23.06 42.27 7.91
C ASP A 480 23.65 41.49 9.09
N PHE A 481 24.29 42.16 10.05
CA PHE A 481 24.71 41.53 11.31
C PHE A 481 23.51 41.09 12.16
N ALA A 482 22.43 41.90 12.22
CA ALA A 482 21.19 41.52 12.89
C ALA A 482 20.54 40.29 12.23
N ALA A 483 20.49 40.23 10.90
CA ALA A 483 19.99 39.10 10.14
C ALA A 483 20.80 37.81 10.43
N ILE A 484 22.13 37.90 10.42
CA ILE A 484 23.03 36.78 10.80
C ILE A 484 22.73 36.28 12.20
N PHE A 485 22.65 37.18 13.19
CA PHE A 485 22.40 36.84 14.58
C PHE A 485 21.04 36.14 14.75
N VAL A 486 20.00 36.63 14.09
CA VAL A 486 18.65 36.06 14.12
C VAL A 486 18.61 34.68 13.43
N CYS A 487 19.20 34.53 12.24
CA CYS A 487 19.32 33.25 11.55
C CYS A 487 20.09 32.20 12.36
N LEU A 488 21.26 32.56 12.91
CA LEU A 488 22.07 31.66 13.74
C LEU A 488 21.32 31.26 15.02
N SER A 489 20.66 32.21 15.69
CA SER A 489 19.83 31.92 16.87
C SER A 489 18.71 30.94 16.54
N GLY A 490 18.04 31.11 15.40
CA GLY A 490 17.00 30.19 14.92
C GLY A 490 17.52 28.78 14.67
N ILE A 491 18.63 28.66 13.93
CA ILE A 491 19.31 27.38 13.65
C ILE A 491 19.72 26.66 14.95
N ILE A 492 20.32 27.39 15.90
CA ILE A 492 20.81 26.84 17.17
C ILE A 492 19.64 26.37 18.04
N ILE A 493 18.60 27.20 18.22
CA ILE A 493 17.42 26.86 19.00
C ILE A 493 16.71 25.64 18.39
N ALA A 494 16.53 25.60 17.07
CA ALA A 494 15.91 24.47 16.39
C ALA A 494 16.75 23.20 16.55
N TYR A 495 18.07 23.25 16.34
CA TYR A 495 18.96 22.09 16.50
C TYR A 495 18.88 21.44 17.89
N TYR A 496 18.94 22.24 18.95
CA TYR A 496 18.82 21.72 20.32
C TYR A 496 17.40 21.23 20.64
N ALA A 497 16.37 21.93 20.17
CA ALA A 497 14.98 21.54 20.38
C ALA A 497 14.64 20.21 19.68
N ASP A 498 15.02 20.07 18.41
CA ASP A 498 14.86 18.87 17.59
C ASP A 498 15.59 17.67 18.21
N THR A 499 16.81 17.88 18.71
CA THR A 499 17.62 16.82 19.32
C THR A 499 17.04 16.35 20.66
N GLN A 500 16.59 17.29 21.52
CA GLN A 500 15.87 16.97 22.76
C GLN A 500 14.56 16.20 22.51
N LEU A 501 13.85 16.53 21.42
CA LEU A 501 12.64 15.82 21.00
C LEU A 501 12.96 14.41 20.50
N HIS A 502 14.01 14.24 19.69
CA HIS A 502 14.43 12.94 19.19
C HIS A 502 14.85 12.00 20.33
N GLU A 503 15.69 12.47 21.26
CA GLU A 503 16.10 11.70 22.45
C GLU A 503 14.89 11.24 23.29
N PHE A 504 13.91 12.13 23.50
CA PHE A 504 12.67 11.82 24.22
C PHE A 504 11.82 10.77 23.51
N VAL A 505 11.66 10.87 22.18
CA VAL A 505 10.88 9.91 21.38
C VAL A 505 11.57 8.55 21.36
N THR A 506 12.88 8.49 21.07
CA THR A 506 13.67 7.26 21.04
C THR A 506 13.64 6.56 22.39
N LYS A 507 13.86 7.29 23.50
CA LYS A 507 13.77 6.72 24.85
C LYS A 507 12.38 6.20 25.20
N ASN A 508 11.31 6.86 24.73
CA ASN A 508 9.94 6.37 24.93
C ASN A 508 9.63 5.12 24.09
N CYS A 509 10.27 4.94 22.92
CA CYS A 509 10.22 3.67 22.19
C CYS A 509 10.91 2.55 22.99
N GLU A 510 12.14 2.78 23.47
CA GLU A 510 12.88 1.79 24.29
C GLU A 510 12.13 1.39 25.57
N LEU A 511 11.52 2.35 26.28
CA LEU A 511 10.70 2.06 27.46
C LEU A 511 9.51 1.16 27.10
N LYS A 512 8.82 1.47 25.99
CA LYS A 512 7.67 0.69 25.51
C LYS A 512 8.07 -0.74 25.09
N GLU A 513 9.19 -0.90 24.40
CA GLU A 513 9.73 -2.21 24.01
C GLU A 513 10.09 -3.07 25.23
N ARG A 514 10.55 -2.44 26.31
CA ARG A 514 10.83 -3.10 27.61
C ARG A 514 9.59 -3.25 28.50
N GLY A 515 8.39 -2.93 28.01
CA GLY A 515 7.13 -3.02 28.78
C GLY A 515 6.99 -2.00 29.92
N MET A 516 7.86 -0.99 29.99
CA MET A 516 7.86 0.04 31.04
C MET A 516 6.92 1.22 30.71
N PRO A 517 6.41 1.93 31.72
CA PRO A 517 5.62 3.15 31.50
C PRO A 517 6.44 4.22 30.78
N THR A 518 5.81 4.86 29.78
CA THR A 518 6.42 5.93 28.98
C THR A 518 6.21 7.30 29.64
N VAL A 519 7.12 8.24 29.38
CA VAL A 519 7.02 9.61 29.89
C VAL A 519 6.04 10.41 29.00
N PRO A 520 4.95 10.99 29.55
CA PRO A 520 3.87 11.55 28.74
C PRO A 520 4.21 12.91 28.09
N THR A 521 5.07 13.71 28.72
CA THR A 521 5.42 15.08 28.31
C THR A 521 6.94 15.31 28.32
N LEU A 522 7.43 16.14 27.40
CA LEU A 522 8.83 16.58 27.36
C LEU A 522 8.93 17.97 28.00
N GLU A 523 9.45 18.03 29.22
CA GLU A 523 9.50 19.28 30.01
C GLU A 523 10.92 19.69 30.42
N LYS A 524 11.92 19.22 29.67
CA LYS A 524 13.35 19.43 29.91
C LYS A 524 13.98 20.29 28.80
N GLY A 525 15.10 20.93 29.11
CA GLY A 525 15.82 21.79 28.15
C GLY A 525 14.97 22.96 27.66
N LEU A 526 14.96 23.20 26.35
CA LEU A 526 14.18 24.28 25.72
C LEU A 526 12.67 24.05 25.86
N TRP A 527 12.24 22.79 25.90
CA TRP A 527 10.84 22.39 26.07
C TRP A 527 10.29 22.69 27.49
N ARG A 528 11.14 23.13 28.43
CA ARG A 528 10.67 23.72 29.70
C ARG A 528 10.00 25.09 29.51
N TYR A 529 10.43 25.85 28.48
CA TYR A 529 10.08 27.26 28.29
C TYR A 529 9.11 27.51 27.14
N SER A 530 9.03 26.57 26.18
CA SER A 530 8.15 26.63 25.01
C SER A 530 7.63 25.24 24.69
N ARG A 531 6.41 25.14 24.18
CA ARG A 531 5.79 23.88 23.75
C ARG A 531 6.25 23.41 22.37
N HIS A 532 6.73 24.33 21.52
CA HIS A 532 7.30 24.02 20.20
C HIS A 532 8.53 24.91 19.92
N PRO A 533 9.63 24.76 20.70
CA PRO A 533 10.81 25.61 20.57
C PRO A 533 11.50 25.47 19.21
N ASN A 534 11.37 24.32 18.55
CA ASN A 534 11.88 24.14 17.19
C ASN A 534 11.09 24.98 16.17
N TYR A 535 9.77 25.06 16.27
CA TYR A 535 8.97 25.96 15.40
C TYR A 535 9.35 27.42 15.59
N PHE A 536 9.64 27.87 16.83
CA PHE A 536 10.19 29.21 17.07
C PHE A 536 11.57 29.41 16.40
N GLY A 537 12.43 28.38 16.41
CA GLY A 537 13.69 28.39 15.67
C GLY A 537 13.51 28.50 14.15
N GLU A 538 12.53 27.80 13.56
CA GLU A 538 12.19 27.95 12.14
C GLU A 538 11.62 29.35 11.82
N GLN A 539 10.83 29.96 12.73
CA GLN A 539 10.40 31.36 12.53
C GLN A 539 11.59 32.31 12.52
N LEU A 540 12.52 32.21 13.49
CA LEU A 540 13.73 33.02 13.52
C LEU A 540 14.57 32.84 12.24
N TRP A 541 14.65 31.64 11.67
CA TRP A 541 15.29 31.43 10.37
C TRP A 541 14.64 32.25 9.25
N TRP A 542 13.34 32.08 9.00
CA TRP A 542 12.67 32.76 7.88
C TRP A 542 12.57 34.27 8.08
N TRP A 543 12.33 34.74 9.30
CA TRP A 543 12.33 36.18 9.61
C TRP A 543 13.75 36.78 9.58
N GLY A 544 14.79 36.01 9.89
CA GLY A 544 16.18 36.44 9.69
C GLY A 544 16.53 36.67 8.21
N LEU A 545 16.04 35.80 7.31
CA LEU A 545 16.13 36.05 5.87
C LEU A 545 15.39 37.33 5.45
N VAL A 546 14.20 37.60 6.01
CA VAL A 546 13.47 38.85 5.74
C VAL A 546 14.31 40.08 6.14
N ILE A 547 15.04 40.06 7.25
CA ILE A 547 15.90 41.19 7.68
C ILE A 547 16.99 41.51 6.63
N PHE A 548 17.58 40.52 5.95
CA PHE A 548 18.51 40.79 4.83
C PHE A 548 17.82 41.52 3.67
N SER A 549 16.62 41.10 3.27
CA SER A 549 15.87 41.81 2.22
C SER A 549 15.32 43.18 2.66
N TRP A 550 15.09 43.37 3.96
CA TRP A 550 14.77 44.66 4.57
C TRP A 550 15.96 45.63 4.54
N SER A 551 17.21 45.17 4.81
CA SER A 551 18.42 46.01 4.68
C SER A 551 18.60 46.54 3.24
N LEU A 552 18.17 45.74 2.26
CA LEU A 552 18.14 46.07 0.84
C LEU A 552 16.96 46.96 0.42
N GLY A 553 16.01 47.23 1.31
CA GLY A 553 14.83 48.08 1.06
C GLY A 553 13.60 47.34 0.53
N HIS A 554 13.67 46.02 0.32
CA HIS A 554 12.57 45.20 -0.18
C HIS A 554 11.84 44.50 0.98
N GLY A 555 11.40 45.29 1.97
CA GLY A 555 10.78 44.74 3.19
C GLY A 555 9.53 43.88 2.94
N TRP A 556 8.81 44.11 1.83
CA TRP A 556 7.59 43.40 1.43
C TRP A 556 7.73 41.88 1.29
N THR A 557 8.96 41.35 1.19
CA THR A 557 9.24 39.91 1.26
C THR A 557 8.75 39.25 2.56
N PHE A 558 8.47 40.04 3.61
CA PHE A 558 7.90 39.54 4.87
C PHE A 558 6.64 38.68 4.68
N VAL A 559 5.88 38.90 3.60
CA VAL A 559 4.64 38.17 3.29
C VAL A 559 4.86 36.66 3.28
N GLY A 560 6.00 36.19 2.73
CA GLY A 560 6.34 34.76 2.75
C GLY A 560 6.54 34.23 4.17
N ALA A 561 7.38 34.89 4.97
CA ALA A 561 7.64 34.51 6.35
C ALA A 561 6.37 34.58 7.22
N LEU A 562 5.50 35.57 7.00
CA LEU A 562 4.21 35.72 7.67
C LEU A 562 3.23 34.58 7.35
N ILE A 563 3.11 34.20 6.07
CA ILE A 563 2.30 33.03 5.67
C ILE A 563 2.88 31.74 6.28
N ASN A 564 4.21 31.62 6.37
CA ASN A 564 4.85 30.54 7.12
C ASN A 564 4.58 30.57 8.64
N SER A 565 4.52 31.75 9.26
CA SER A 565 4.06 31.89 10.65
C SER A 565 2.61 31.41 10.79
N MET A 566 1.69 31.84 9.92
CA MET A 566 0.29 31.42 9.97
C MET A 566 0.10 29.91 9.72
N CYS A 567 0.84 29.34 8.77
CA CYS A 567 0.85 27.92 8.48
C CYS A 567 1.34 27.10 9.68
N LEU A 568 2.45 27.50 10.31
CA LEU A 568 2.96 26.82 11.50
C LEU A 568 2.04 27.01 12.71
N ALA A 569 1.29 28.11 12.83
CA ALA A 569 0.28 28.29 13.88
C ALA A 569 -0.85 27.26 13.74
N TYR A 570 -1.34 27.05 12.51
CA TYR A 570 -2.34 26.03 12.22
C TYR A 570 -1.80 24.61 12.43
N VAL A 571 -0.58 24.31 11.98
CA VAL A 571 0.09 23.01 12.24
C VAL A 571 0.31 22.78 13.74
N THR A 572 0.63 23.81 14.51
CA THR A 572 0.73 23.73 15.98
C THR A 572 -0.60 23.24 16.58
N PHE A 573 -1.72 23.89 16.25
CA PHE A 573 -3.05 23.48 16.72
C PHE A 573 -3.36 22.00 16.37
N LEU A 574 -3.11 21.59 15.11
CA LEU A 574 -3.30 20.21 14.66
C LEU A 574 -2.44 19.19 15.42
N VAL A 575 -1.19 19.54 15.74
CA VAL A 575 -0.29 18.69 16.54
C VAL A 575 -0.78 18.57 17.97
N GLU A 576 -1.21 19.67 18.60
CA GLU A 576 -1.68 19.66 19.99
C GLU A 576 -3.00 18.90 20.17
N ASP A 577 -3.98 19.09 19.27
CA ASP A 577 -5.20 18.28 19.22
C ASP A 577 -4.89 16.77 19.11
N ARG A 578 -3.92 16.40 18.25
CA ARG A 578 -3.47 15.01 18.10
C ARG A 578 -2.81 14.45 19.37
N MET A 579 -2.15 15.29 20.18
CA MET A 579 -1.62 14.88 21.50
C MET A 579 -2.74 14.73 22.55
N LEU A 580 -3.74 15.62 22.53
CA LEU A 580 -4.89 15.59 23.45
C LEU A 580 -5.82 14.40 23.18
N LYS A 581 -5.91 13.92 21.94
CA LYS A 581 -6.64 12.69 21.55
C LYS A 581 -6.01 11.40 22.11
N GLN A 582 -4.84 11.45 22.73
CA GLN A 582 -4.13 10.30 23.29
C GLN A 582 -4.32 10.22 24.81
N SER A 583 -5.32 9.46 25.25
CA SER A 583 -5.78 9.37 26.65
C SER A 583 -4.67 9.20 27.68
N HIS A 584 -3.65 8.38 27.40
CA HIS A 584 -2.52 8.10 28.31
C HIS A 584 -1.61 9.30 28.60
N ARG A 585 -1.66 10.36 27.77
CA ARG A 585 -0.87 11.60 27.95
C ARG A 585 -1.72 12.87 28.07
N ALA A 586 -2.99 12.81 27.70
CA ALA A 586 -3.85 13.99 27.52
C ALA A 586 -3.88 14.91 28.74
N GLU A 587 -3.99 14.37 29.96
CA GLU A 587 -4.10 15.17 31.17
C GLU A 587 -2.77 15.85 31.56
N ALA A 588 -1.65 15.12 31.48
CA ALA A 588 -0.32 15.73 31.64
C ALA A 588 -0.06 16.81 30.58
N TYR A 589 -0.52 16.59 29.34
CA TYR A 589 -0.38 17.57 28.27
C TYR A 589 -1.22 18.83 28.50
N ARG A 590 -2.44 18.73 29.04
CA ARG A 590 -3.25 19.90 29.46
C ARG A 590 -2.56 20.73 30.53
N GLN A 591 -1.96 20.07 31.54
CA GLN A 591 -1.22 20.77 32.60
C GLN A 591 0.01 21.49 32.02
N TYR A 592 0.72 20.85 31.11
CA TYR A 592 1.81 21.45 30.35
C TYR A 592 1.35 22.64 29.48
N GLN A 593 0.20 22.55 28.80
CA GLN A 593 -0.42 23.66 28.05
C GLN A 593 -0.80 24.86 28.94
N LYS A 594 -1.32 24.62 30.16
CA LYS A 594 -1.62 25.70 31.13
C LYS A 594 -0.35 26.44 31.56
N THR A 595 0.73 25.71 31.85
CA THR A 595 1.96 26.28 32.45
C THR A 595 2.99 26.82 31.46
N THR A 596 3.05 26.30 30.23
CA THR A 596 4.15 26.56 29.28
C THR A 596 3.68 27.36 28.07
N SER A 597 4.49 28.34 27.63
CA SER A 597 4.26 29.14 26.43
C SER A 597 4.16 28.26 25.18
N ALA A 598 3.39 28.67 24.17
CA ALA A 598 3.26 27.90 22.93
C ALA A 598 4.57 27.88 22.12
N TRP A 599 5.15 29.05 21.85
CA TRP A 599 6.27 29.22 20.92
C TRP A 599 7.42 30.05 21.49
N ILE A 600 7.16 31.31 21.84
CA ILE A 600 8.18 32.22 22.38
C ILE A 600 8.63 31.65 23.74
N PRO A 601 9.92 31.32 23.94
CA PRO A 601 10.41 30.79 25.20
C PRO A 601 10.11 31.75 26.37
N TRP A 602 9.40 31.26 27.38
CA TRP A 602 9.03 32.05 28.56
C TRP A 602 9.08 31.22 29.84
N PHE A 603 9.16 31.89 30.99
CA PHE A 603 9.12 31.22 32.29
C PHE A 603 7.75 30.55 32.51
N LYS A 604 7.76 29.36 33.15
CA LYS A 604 6.52 28.63 33.46
C LYS A 604 5.58 29.47 34.32
N SER A 605 4.33 29.60 33.89
CA SER A 605 3.26 30.22 34.66
C SER A 605 2.90 29.33 35.87
N SER A 606 2.73 29.94 37.05
CA SER A 606 2.18 29.23 38.21
C SER A 606 0.72 28.82 37.94
N PRO A 607 0.29 27.58 38.27
CA PRO A 607 -1.03 27.08 37.90
C PRO A 607 -2.19 27.90 38.47
N GLY A 608 -2.01 28.60 39.61
CA GLY A 608 -3.03 29.46 40.22
C GLY A 608 -3.15 30.88 39.64
N ALA A 609 -2.40 31.23 38.60
CA ALA A 609 -2.34 32.61 38.08
C ALA A 609 -3.38 32.94 36.99
N LYS A 610 -3.94 31.94 36.29
CA LYS A 610 -4.87 32.16 35.16
C LYS A 610 -6.35 32.04 35.52
N ASP A 611 -6.69 31.25 36.54
CA ASP A 611 -8.09 31.06 36.99
C ASP A 611 -8.64 32.28 37.79
N LYS A 612 -7.99 33.45 37.69
CA LYS A 612 -8.43 34.74 38.25
C LYS A 612 -8.75 35.81 37.19
N SER A 613 -8.71 35.45 35.90
CA SER A 613 -8.92 36.40 34.82
C SER A 613 -9.57 35.75 33.58
N HIS A 614 -10.81 35.29 33.74
CA HIS A 614 -11.86 35.33 32.71
C HIS A 614 -13.24 35.05 33.32
#